data_AF-U4QUM1-F1
#
_entry.id   AF-U4QUM1-F1
#
_cell.length_a   1.000
_cell.length_b   1.000
_cell.length_c   1.000
_cell.angle_alpha   90.00
_cell.angle_beta   90.00
_cell.angle_gamma   90.00
#
_symmetry.space_group_name_H-M   'P 1'
#
loop_
_entity.id
_entity.type
_entity.pdbx_description
1 polymer ?
#
loop_
_entity_poly.entity_id
_entity_poly.type
_entity_poly.pdbx_seq_one_letter_code
_entity_poly.pdbx_strand_id
1 'polypeptide(L)'
;MGNLLMPPPYLDGRFLSFVEISPEEMSEIVASGIGDEQILAWVRSRGVPRSPEEIEKWRFSIENSPVPEDRVAHRVSAYPEVAARFDVSNMSPFDLLDLDEGRILTPSSRRT
;
A
#
# COMPACT_ATOMS: atom_id res chain seq x y z
N MET A 1 13.97 2.25 17.30
CA MET A 1 12.87 2.74 16.45
C MET A 1 12.83 1.87 15.22
N GLY A 2 11.70 1.24 14.92
CA GLY A 2 11.58 0.31 13.80
C GLY A 2 11.64 1.06 12.47
N ASN A 3 12.35 0.50 11.50
CA ASN A 3 12.45 1.04 10.15
C ASN A 3 11.04 1.00 9.53
N LEU A 4 10.34 2.14 9.42
CA LEU A 4 9.00 2.20 8.82
C LEU A 4 9.05 1.94 7.31
N LEU A 5 10.18 2.22 6.65
CA LEU A 5 10.33 2.00 5.21
C LEU A 5 10.89 0.61 4.96
N MET A 6 9.97 -0.36 4.88
CA MET A 6 10.31 -1.75 4.62
C MET A 6 10.57 -1.96 3.11
N PRO A 7 11.60 -2.74 2.71
CA PRO A 7 11.88 -3.02 1.29
C PRO A 7 10.75 -3.86 0.65
N PRO A 8 10.75 -4.10 -0.68
CA PRO A 8 9.82 -5.06 -1.28
C PRO A 8 9.86 -6.42 -0.54
N PRO A 9 8.71 -7.10 -0.37
CA PRO A 9 7.43 -6.88 -1.02
C PRO A 9 6.46 -5.90 -0.29
N TYR A 10 6.90 -5.23 0.77
CA TYR A 10 6.07 -4.29 1.53
C TYR A 10 5.73 -3.04 0.69
N LEU A 11 4.62 -2.36 1.03
CA LEU A 11 4.10 -1.25 0.22
C LEU A 11 5.09 -0.08 0.12
N ASP A 12 5.80 0.24 1.20
CA ASP A 12 6.80 1.32 1.22
C ASP A 12 7.89 1.06 0.18
N GLY A 13 8.49 -0.13 0.22
CA GLY A 13 9.51 -0.54 -0.73
C GLY A 13 9.00 -0.61 -2.17
N ARG A 14 7.73 -1.00 -2.38
CA ARG A 14 7.12 -0.97 -3.72
C ARG A 14 6.90 0.44 -4.25
N PHE A 15 6.53 1.38 -3.39
CA PHE A 15 6.43 2.80 -3.75
C PHE A 15 7.80 3.38 -4.06
N LEU A 16 8.77 3.22 -3.16
CA LEU A 16 10.13 3.73 -3.32
C LEU A 16 10.82 3.16 -4.56
N SER A 17 10.64 1.87 -4.86
CA SER A 17 11.14 1.27 -6.10
C SER A 17 10.48 1.86 -7.35
N PHE A 18 9.18 2.20 -7.27
CA PHE A 18 8.45 2.78 -8.39
C PHE A 18 8.84 4.23 -8.66
N VAL A 19 9.07 5.04 -7.64
CA VAL A 19 9.53 6.43 -7.83
C VAL A 19 11.06 6.56 -7.90
N GLU A 20 11.79 5.46 -7.67
CA GLU A 20 13.26 5.39 -7.65
C GLU A 20 13.89 6.37 -6.65
N ILE A 21 13.31 6.41 -5.45
CA ILE A 21 13.77 7.21 -4.32
C ILE A 21 14.26 6.25 -3.24
N SER A 22 15.41 6.54 -2.62
CA SER A 22 15.91 5.69 -1.53
C SER A 22 15.10 5.88 -0.24
N PRO A 23 15.00 4.84 0.63
CA PRO A 23 14.37 4.98 1.94
C PRO A 23 14.97 6.11 2.78
N GLU A 24 16.28 6.33 2.68
CA GLU A 24 17.01 7.37 3.41
C GLU A 24 16.56 8.75 2.97
N GLU A 25 16.54 9.02 1.66
CA GLU A 25 16.09 10.31 1.11
C GLU A 25 14.63 10.60 1.47
N MET A 26 13.75 9.59 1.41
CA MET A 26 12.36 9.74 1.82
C MET A 26 12.23 10.00 3.32
N SER A 27 13.02 9.33 4.15
CA SER A 27 13.00 9.55 5.60
C SER A 27 13.45 10.96 5.96
N GLU A 28 14.50 11.47 5.31
CA GLU A 28 15.01 12.82 5.53
C GLU A 28 13.99 13.89 5.18
N ILE A 29 13.31 13.76 4.04
CA ILE A 29 12.32 14.76 3.64
C ILE A 29 11.09 14.74 4.54
N VAL A 30 10.62 13.58 4.98
CA VAL A 30 9.49 13.50 5.93
C VAL A 30 9.90 14.04 7.30
N ALA A 31 11.10 13.70 7.78
CA ALA A 31 11.62 14.18 9.06
C ALA A 31 11.85 15.70 9.07
N SER A 32 11.97 16.35 7.91
CA SER A 32 12.06 17.81 7.82
C SER A 32 10.77 18.54 8.25
N GLY A 33 9.65 17.83 8.38
CA GLY A 33 8.39 18.37 8.88
C GLY A 33 7.64 19.25 7.87
N ILE A 34 7.97 19.16 6.58
CA ILE A 34 7.21 19.83 5.52
C ILE A 34 5.86 19.12 5.30
N GLY A 35 4.88 19.84 4.75
CA GLY A 35 3.53 19.31 4.51
C GLY A 35 3.42 18.37 3.32
N ASP A 36 2.31 17.64 3.25
CA ASP A 36 2.04 16.60 2.24
C ASP A 36 2.16 17.11 0.79
N GLU A 37 1.68 18.33 0.50
CA GLU A 37 1.79 18.93 -0.83
C GLU A 37 3.24 19.18 -1.22
N GLN A 38 4.06 19.62 -0.27
CA GLN A 38 5.49 19.84 -0.48
C GLN A 38 6.24 18.51 -0.63
N ILE A 39 5.87 17.47 0.13
CA ILE A 39 6.40 16.12 -0.05
C ILE A 39 6.05 15.59 -1.44
N LEU A 40 4.80 15.74 -1.88
CA LEU A 40 4.36 15.30 -3.21
C LEU A 40 5.12 16.03 -4.31
N ALA A 41 5.29 17.35 -4.19
CA ALA A 41 6.08 18.14 -5.12
C ALA A 41 7.54 17.68 -5.15
N TRP A 42 8.14 17.42 -3.99
CA TRP A 42 9.49 16.89 -3.88
C TRP A 42 9.62 15.52 -4.55
N VAL A 43 8.73 14.57 -4.28
CA VAL A 43 8.72 13.24 -4.93
C VAL A 43 8.64 13.37 -6.45
N ARG A 44 7.74 14.22 -6.97
CA ARG A 44 7.60 14.47 -8.41
C ARG A 44 8.84 15.08 -9.04
N SER A 45 9.60 15.86 -8.28
CA SER A 45 10.84 16.51 -8.74
C SER A 45 12.08 15.63 -8.64
N ARG A 46 12.16 14.79 -7.59
CA ARG A 46 13.32 13.99 -7.23
C ARG A 46 13.28 12.60 -7.86
N GLY A 47 12.10 11.99 -7.87
CA GLY A 47 11.88 10.65 -8.41
C GLY A 47 11.77 10.64 -9.93
N VAL A 48 11.69 9.44 -10.50
CA VAL A 48 11.41 9.27 -11.93
C VAL A 48 9.99 9.75 -12.23
N PRO A 49 9.79 10.67 -13.20
CA PRO A 49 8.46 11.08 -13.62
C PRO A 49 7.68 9.87 -14.16
N ARG A 50 6.50 9.65 -13.61
CA ARG A 50 5.58 8.60 -14.06
C ARG A 50 4.38 9.24 -14.74
N SER A 51 4.02 8.72 -15.90
CA SER A 51 2.79 9.09 -16.60
C SER A 51 1.56 8.66 -15.80
N PRO A 52 0.38 9.29 -16.02
CA PRO A 52 -0.86 8.84 -15.40
C PRO A 52 -1.17 7.36 -15.64
N GLU A 53 -0.84 6.85 -16.83
CA GLU A 53 -1.04 5.44 -17.19
C GLU A 53 -0.12 4.50 -16.38
N GLU A 54 1.15 4.88 -16.19
CA GLU A 54 2.08 4.11 -15.34
C GLU A 54 1.65 4.09 -13.88
N ILE A 55 1.14 5.22 -13.37
CA ILE A 55 0.61 5.32 -12.01
C ILE A 55 -0.59 4.39 -11.85
N GLU A 56 -1.53 4.38 -12.80
CA GLU A 56 -2.69 3.49 -12.73
C GLU A 56 -2.30 2.02 -12.85
N LYS A 57 -1.36 1.68 -13.75
CA LYS A 57 -0.82 0.31 -13.86
C LYS A 57 -0.16 -0.13 -12.55
N TRP A 58 0.61 0.74 -11.90
CA TRP A 58 1.24 0.45 -10.61
C TRP A 58 0.20 0.26 -9.50
N ARG A 59 -0.80 1.16 -9.39
CA ARG A 59 -1.94 1.04 -8.48
C ARG A 59 -2.63 -0.31 -8.65
N PHE A 60 -3.00 -0.65 -9.89
CA PHE A 60 -3.68 -1.90 -10.23
C PHE A 60 -2.84 -3.13 -9.86
N SER A 61 -1.52 -3.06 -10.04
CA SER A 61 -0.60 -4.15 -9.64
C SER A 61 -0.58 -4.40 -8.14
N ILE A 62 -0.81 -3.37 -7.31
CA ILE A 62 -0.90 -3.52 -5.85
C ILE A 62 -2.24 -4.13 -5.47
N GLU A 63 -3.31 -3.54 -5.99
CA GLU A 63 -4.68 -3.95 -5.71
C GLU A 63 -4.92 -5.43 -6.07
N ASN A 64 -4.32 -5.89 -7.17
CA ASN A 64 -4.43 -7.27 -7.68
C ASN A 64 -3.22 -8.14 -7.34
N SER A 65 -2.40 -7.76 -6.35
CA SER A 65 -1.27 -8.59 -5.94
C SER A 65 -1.77 -9.95 -5.44
N PRO A 66 -1.25 -11.08 -5.99
CA PRO A 66 -1.74 -12.40 -5.63
C PRO A 66 -1.52 -12.65 -4.14
N VAL A 67 -2.51 -13.28 -3.50
CA VAL A 67 -2.44 -13.70 -2.11
C VAL A 67 -1.94 -15.14 -2.08
N PRO A 68 -0.73 -15.41 -1.56
CA PRO A 68 -0.27 -16.79 -1.35
C PRO A 68 -1.27 -17.58 -0.49
N GLU A 69 -1.49 -18.86 -0.80
CA GLU A 69 -2.50 -19.69 -0.11
C GLU A 69 -2.27 -19.75 1.41
N ASP A 70 -1.02 -19.77 1.86
CA ASP A 70 -0.63 -19.74 3.27
C ASP A 70 -1.07 -18.43 3.97
N ARG A 71 -1.15 -17.32 3.25
CA ARG A 71 -1.68 -16.05 3.77
C ARG A 71 -3.20 -16.02 3.85
N VAL A 72 -3.92 -16.83 3.08
CA VAL A 72 -5.40 -16.88 3.16
C VAL A 72 -5.83 -17.42 4.53
N ALA A 73 -5.23 -18.52 4.98
CA ALA A 73 -5.50 -19.07 6.31
C ALA A 73 -5.18 -18.07 7.43
N HIS A 74 -4.07 -17.33 7.29
CA HIS A 74 -3.72 -16.27 8.23
C HIS A 74 -4.76 -15.15 8.26
N ARG A 75 -5.25 -14.67 7.10
CA ARG A 75 -6.29 -13.63 7.01
C ARG A 75 -7.58 -14.06 7.69
N VAL A 76 -8.04 -15.29 7.46
CA VAL A 76 -9.25 -15.81 8.12
C VAL A 76 -9.10 -15.81 9.63
N SER A 77 -7.93 -16.20 10.14
CA SER A 77 -7.66 -16.17 11.58
C SER A 77 -7.51 -14.76 12.15
N ALA A 78 -6.97 -13.81 11.38
CA ALA A 78 -6.75 -12.43 11.81
C ALA A 78 -8.04 -11.61 11.83
N TYR A 79 -8.98 -11.90 10.90
CA TYR A 79 -10.23 -11.16 10.74
C TYR A 79 -11.47 -12.07 10.84
N PRO A 80 -11.70 -12.75 11.97
CA PRO A 80 -12.75 -13.77 12.07
C PRO A 80 -14.15 -13.21 11.82
N GLU A 81 -14.46 -12.01 12.32
CA GLU A 81 -15.77 -11.38 12.13
C GLU A 81 -16.03 -10.97 10.67
N VAL A 82 -14.98 -10.55 9.97
CA VAL A 82 -15.07 -10.16 8.56
C VAL A 82 -15.12 -11.41 7.68
N ALA A 83 -14.30 -12.42 7.98
CA ALA A 83 -14.31 -13.71 7.29
C ALA A 83 -15.66 -14.44 7.44
N ALA A 84 -16.40 -14.20 8.52
CA ALA A 84 -17.76 -14.73 8.70
C ALA A 84 -18.79 -14.11 7.74
N ARG A 85 -18.49 -12.96 7.12
CA ARG A 85 -19.42 -12.19 6.28
C ARG A 85 -18.94 -12.00 4.85
N PHE A 86 -17.63 -12.04 4.62
CA PHE A 86 -16.98 -11.74 3.36
C PHE A 86 -15.81 -12.68 3.10
N ASP A 87 -15.50 -12.87 1.81
CA ASP A 87 -14.35 -13.64 1.40
C ASP A 87 -13.06 -12.79 1.51
N VAL A 88 -12.36 -12.93 2.64
CA VAL A 88 -11.08 -12.26 2.94
C VAL A 88 -9.93 -12.66 2.01
N SER A 89 -10.07 -13.77 1.26
CA SER A 89 -9.07 -14.18 0.26
C SER A 89 -9.05 -13.23 -0.95
N ASN A 90 -10.18 -12.61 -1.25
CA ASN A 90 -10.37 -11.69 -2.37
C ASN A 90 -10.13 -10.21 -2.01
N MET A 91 -9.76 -9.90 -0.76
CA MET A 91 -9.46 -8.53 -0.34
C MET A 91 -8.10 -8.08 -0.84
N SER A 92 -8.04 -6.87 -1.39
CA SER A 92 -6.78 -6.24 -1.76
C SER A 92 -5.98 -5.86 -0.50
N PRO A 93 -4.66 -5.60 -0.63
CA PRO A 93 -3.89 -5.03 0.47
C PRO A 93 -4.47 -3.71 1.01
N PHE A 94 -5.13 -2.90 0.16
CA PHE A 94 -5.75 -1.64 0.59
C PHE A 94 -7.02 -1.88 1.40
N ASP A 95 -7.87 -2.84 1.02
CA ASP A 95 -9.06 -3.18 1.81
C ASP A 95 -8.65 -3.66 3.22
N LEU A 96 -7.54 -4.40 3.35
CA LEU A 96 -7.05 -4.84 4.66
C LEU A 96 -6.55 -3.68 5.53
N LEU A 97 -5.81 -2.72 4.95
CA LEU A 97 -5.37 -1.53 5.67
C LEU A 97 -6.54 -0.67 6.11
N ASP A 98 -7.50 -0.45 5.21
CA ASP A 98 -8.71 0.31 5.56
C ASP A 98 -9.53 -0.41 6.64
N LEU A 99 -9.53 -1.74 6.67
CA LEU A 99 -10.16 -2.51 7.74
C LEU A 99 -9.43 -2.35 9.07
N ASP A 100 -8.09 -2.50 9.08
CA ASP A 100 -7.24 -2.32 10.26
C ASP A 100 -7.37 -0.92 10.86
N GLU A 101 -7.51 0.09 10.00
CA GLU A 101 -7.64 1.50 10.39
C GLU A 101 -9.10 1.92 10.63
N GLY A 102 -10.06 1.01 10.51
CA GLY A 102 -11.48 1.26 10.75
C GLY A 102 -12.15 2.20 9.75
N ARG A 103 -11.55 2.40 8.56
CA ARG A 103 -12.07 3.25 7.48
C ARG A 103 -13.20 2.58 6.70
N ILE A 104 -13.27 1.25 6.70
CA ILE A 104 -14.36 0.49 6.10
C ILE A 104 -15.08 -0.38 7.15
N LEU A 105 -16.41 -0.32 7.17
CA LEU A 105 -17.26 -1.28 7.90
C LEU A 105 -17.51 -2.56 7.08
N THR A 106 -17.26 -2.50 5.77
CA THR A 106 -17.44 -3.60 4.82
C THR A 106 -16.41 -3.48 3.69
N PRO A 107 -15.73 -4.57 3.29
CA PRO A 107 -14.79 -4.57 2.16
C PRO A 107 -15.46 -4.09 0.88
N SER A 108 -14.72 -3.34 0.06
CA SER A 108 -15.29 -2.82 -1.18
C SER A 108 -15.62 -4.02 -2.09
N SER A 109 -16.89 -4.19 -2.44
CA SER A 109 -17.28 -5.13 -3.49
C SER A 109 -16.93 -4.51 -4.85
N ARG A 110 -15.66 -4.16 -5.07
CA ARG A 110 -15.19 -3.71 -6.39
C ARG A 110 -14.80 -4.95 -7.18
N ARG A 111 -15.82 -5.61 -7.72
CA ARG A 111 -15.67 -6.64 -8.72
C ARG A 111 -15.81 -5.97 -10.10
N THR A 112 -14.83 -6.24 -10.96
CA THR A 112 -14.71 -5.99 -12.42
C THR A 112 -14.59 -4.55 -12.88
#